data_AF-A0AAJ7U0U8-F1
#
_entry.id   AF-A0AAJ7U0U8-F1
#
_cell.length_a   1.000
_cell.length_b   1.000
_cell.length_c   1.000
_cell.angle_alpha   90.00
_cell.angle_beta   90.00
_cell.angle_gamma   90.00
#
_symmetry.space_group_name_H-M   'P 1'
#
loop_
_entity.id
_entity.type
_entity.pdbx_description
1 polymer ?
#
loop_
_entity_poly.entity_id
_entity_poly.type
_entity_poly.pdbx_seq_one_letter_code
_entity_poly.pdbx_strand_id
1 'polypeptide(L)'
;MASRGCLYATRYLIIIFNVIFFLLGLIIMGFGLWIVYDQQSFINTVVIDGNVELTIPAYALVGIGSITCLVSLFGCLGASKEVRCLLAVYFICLVGLLVAQVAIGTVVYINKEKINNKLNGVAFNIIKSYWNLSTEDPLHTWRLWDSIQQKFNCCGLNGTEDWKDNVYICDQATYPDITYPCSCFNNSSSVQKDHNNTQFCISSPTFAIAEQGCEMHIKDWLQANMSVILAVCVAIAVFELLVLLLSCLLYKNISPGYKQAGI
;
A
#
# COMPACT_ATOMS: atom_id res chain seq x y z
N MET A 1 16.82 -38.14 -14.75
CA MET A 1 17.50 -37.67 -13.52
C MET A 1 18.24 -36.39 -13.86
N ALA A 2 18.08 -35.31 -13.10
CA ALA A 2 18.83 -34.08 -13.36
C ALA A 2 20.33 -34.32 -13.10
N SER A 3 21.21 -33.71 -13.90
CA SER A 3 22.66 -33.75 -13.63
C SER A 3 22.94 -33.17 -12.24
N ARG A 4 23.90 -33.76 -11.50
CA ARG A 4 24.26 -33.29 -10.15
C ARG A 4 24.55 -31.79 -10.11
N GLY A 5 25.20 -31.25 -11.16
CA GLY A 5 25.45 -29.80 -11.29
C GLY A 5 24.19 -28.94 -11.38
N CYS A 6 23.14 -29.42 -12.06
CA CYS A 6 21.85 -28.72 -12.16
C CYS A 6 21.14 -28.66 -10.80
N LEU A 7 21.26 -29.70 -9.97
CA LEU A 7 20.69 -29.71 -8.63
C LEU A 7 21.39 -28.71 -7.70
N TYR A 8 22.73 -28.63 -7.75
CA TYR A 8 23.49 -27.62 -7.02
C TYR A 8 23.10 -26.20 -7.47
N ALA A 9 23.04 -25.93 -8.78
CA ALA A 9 22.64 -24.64 -9.31
C ALA A 9 21.22 -24.24 -8.83
N THR A 10 20.25 -25.16 -8.93
CA THR A 10 18.87 -24.95 -8.46
C THR A 10 18.82 -24.58 -6.98
N ARG A 11 19.59 -25.30 -6.15
CA ARG A 11 19.67 -25.03 -4.71
C ARG A 11 20.24 -23.65 -4.42
N TYR A 12 21.37 -23.29 -5.05
CA TYR A 12 21.99 -21.98 -4.87
C TYR A 12 21.08 -20.85 -5.34
N LEU A 13 20.38 -21.01 -6.47
CA LEU A 13 19.41 -20.03 -6.96
C LEU A 13 18.26 -19.81 -5.97
N ILE A 14 17.65 -20.89 -5.46
CA ILE A 14 16.60 -20.79 -4.44
C ILE A 14 17.12 -20.06 -3.20
N ILE A 15 18.32 -20.38 -2.72
CA ILE A 15 18.90 -19.72 -1.54
C ILE A 15 19.12 -18.23 -1.81
N ILE A 16 19.77 -17.88 -2.93
CA ILE A 16 20.07 -16.48 -3.27
C ILE A 16 18.78 -15.66 -3.39
N PHE A 17 17.77 -16.16 -4.13
CA PHE A 17 16.51 -15.45 -4.28
C PHE A 17 15.79 -15.26 -2.94
N ASN A 18 15.69 -16.30 -2.12
CA ASN A 18 15.04 -16.18 -0.81
C ASN A 18 15.82 -15.27 0.16
N VAL A 19 17.16 -15.20 0.09
CA VAL A 19 17.92 -14.21 0.85
C VAL A 19 17.57 -12.79 0.41
N ILE A 20 17.47 -12.54 -0.89
CA ILE A 20 17.07 -11.22 -1.42
C ILE A 20 15.65 -10.86 -0.93
N PHE A 21 14.67 -11.77 -1.06
CA PHE A 21 13.31 -11.50 -0.58
C PHE A 21 13.23 -11.33 0.93
N PHE A 22 14.03 -12.06 1.70
CA PHE A 22 14.12 -11.86 3.14
C PHE A 22 14.60 -10.45 3.49
N LEU A 23 15.65 -9.97 2.83
CA LEU A 23 16.16 -8.60 3.03
C LEU A 23 15.13 -7.53 2.60
N LEU A 24 14.50 -7.71 1.44
CA LEU A 24 13.43 -6.81 0.98
C LEU A 24 12.23 -6.82 1.95
N GLY A 25 11.86 -7.99 2.47
CA GLY A 25 10.80 -8.15 3.47
C GLY A 25 11.13 -7.41 4.77
N LEU A 26 12.38 -7.48 5.24
CA LEU A 26 12.84 -6.73 6.41
C LEU A 26 12.78 -5.22 6.18
N ILE A 27 13.17 -4.75 4.99
CA ILE A 27 13.10 -3.33 4.61
C ILE A 27 11.63 -2.88 4.62
N ILE A 28 10.73 -3.60 3.95
CA ILE A 28 9.30 -3.27 3.87
C ILE A 28 8.66 -3.28 5.27
N MET A 29 8.95 -4.31 6.08
CA MET A 29 8.45 -4.42 7.45
C MET A 29 9.01 -3.29 8.32
N GLY A 30 10.29 -2.97 8.18
CA GLY A 30 10.94 -1.86 8.89
C GLY A 30 10.30 -0.51 8.58
N PHE A 31 10.02 -0.23 7.30
CA PHE A 31 9.28 0.97 6.89
C PHE A 31 7.85 0.97 7.46
N GLY A 32 7.14 -0.16 7.39
CA GLY A 32 5.81 -0.28 7.97
C GLY A 32 5.80 -0.01 9.48
N LEU A 33 6.73 -0.60 10.23
CA LEU A 33 6.89 -0.39 11.67
C LEU A 33 7.29 1.05 11.98
N TRP A 34 8.18 1.64 11.19
CA TRP A 34 8.56 3.05 11.32
C TRP A 34 7.32 3.94 11.20
N ILE A 35 6.47 3.73 10.19
CA ILE A 35 5.24 4.52 10.00
C ILE A 35 4.25 4.31 11.17
N VAL A 36 4.14 3.09 11.71
CA VAL A 36 3.24 2.78 12.82
C VAL A 36 3.71 3.40 14.14
N TYR A 37 5.00 3.30 14.46
CA TYR A 37 5.54 3.71 15.77
C TYR A 37 6.00 5.17 15.82
N ASP A 38 6.43 5.72 14.69
CA ASP A 38 7.00 7.05 14.61
C ASP A 38 6.06 8.03 13.89
N GLN A 39 4.80 8.06 14.35
CA GLN A 39 3.77 8.98 13.86
C GLN A 39 4.16 10.46 14.02
N GLN A 40 5.14 10.79 14.88
CA GLN A 40 5.57 12.19 15.09
C GLN A 40 6.91 12.54 14.40
N SER A 41 7.90 11.64 14.31
CA SER A 41 9.24 12.00 13.78
C SER A 41 9.42 11.66 12.29
N PHE A 42 8.77 10.64 11.73
CA PHE A 42 8.80 10.35 10.29
C PHE A 42 8.20 11.51 9.49
N ILE A 43 7.09 11.97 10.03
CA ILE A 43 6.26 13.04 9.53
C ILE A 43 7.01 14.37 9.50
N ASN A 44 7.82 14.69 10.52
CA ASN A 44 8.63 15.91 10.55
C ASN A 44 9.90 15.83 9.68
N THR A 45 10.37 14.62 9.31
CA THR A 45 11.68 14.44 8.67
C THR A 45 11.59 14.17 7.17
N VAL A 46 10.53 13.52 6.69
CA VAL A 46 10.37 13.14 5.27
C VAL A 46 9.30 13.96 4.55
N VAL A 47 8.33 14.53 5.29
CA VAL A 47 7.27 15.37 4.72
C VAL A 47 7.36 16.76 5.32
N ILE A 48 8.20 17.60 4.72
CA ILE A 48 8.05 19.04 4.85
C ILE A 48 6.62 19.35 4.41
N ASP A 49 5.76 19.71 5.37
CA ASP A 49 4.36 20.16 5.20
C ASP A 49 3.21 19.11 5.22
N GLY A 50 3.29 18.02 6.01
CA GLY A 50 2.08 17.21 6.23
C GLY A 50 2.24 15.94 7.06
N ASN A 51 1.55 15.90 8.20
CA ASN A 51 1.59 14.77 9.12
C ASN A 51 0.66 13.61 8.68
N VAL A 52 0.90 12.89 7.58
CA VAL A 52 -0.02 11.82 7.12
C VAL A 52 -0.01 10.57 8.02
N GLU A 53 -1.11 10.25 8.71
CA GLU A 53 -1.25 8.95 9.40
C GLU A 53 -1.68 7.85 8.43
N LEU A 54 -0.68 7.17 7.88
CA LEU A 54 -0.79 6.06 6.93
C LEU A 54 -1.09 4.72 7.61
N THR A 55 -1.86 4.70 8.69
CA THR A 55 -1.94 3.54 9.62
C THR A 55 -2.45 2.25 8.95
N ILE A 56 -3.51 2.30 8.13
CA ILE A 56 -4.01 1.13 7.39
C ILE A 56 -2.96 0.61 6.37
N PRO A 57 -2.45 1.43 5.43
CA PRO A 57 -1.42 0.97 4.51
C PRO A 57 -0.12 0.57 5.23
N ALA A 58 0.21 1.17 6.38
CA ALA A 58 1.38 0.80 7.18
C ALA A 58 1.24 -0.60 7.79
N TYR A 59 0.09 -0.93 8.39
CA TYR A 59 -0.17 -2.30 8.86
C TYR A 59 -0.14 -3.31 7.71
N ALA A 60 -0.61 -2.94 6.52
CA ALA A 60 -0.49 -3.78 5.34
C ALA A 60 0.99 -4.02 4.95
N LEU A 61 1.83 -2.97 4.96
CA LEU A 61 3.28 -3.10 4.73
C LEU A 61 3.94 -4.03 5.76
N VAL A 62 3.63 -3.87 7.05
CA VAL A 62 4.14 -4.76 8.11
C VAL A 62 3.71 -6.21 7.86
N GLY A 63 2.44 -6.44 7.52
CA GLY A 63 1.91 -7.77 7.23
C GLY A 63 2.59 -8.42 6.01
N ILE A 64 2.68 -7.70 4.89
CA ILE A 64 3.31 -8.18 3.65
C ILE A 64 4.79 -8.47 3.89
N GLY A 65 5.51 -7.57 4.56
CA GLY A 65 6.93 -7.75 4.91
C GLY A 65 7.14 -8.96 5.81
N SER A 66 6.30 -9.14 6.84
CA SER A 66 6.37 -10.27 7.78
C SER A 66 6.16 -11.61 7.06
N ILE A 67 5.12 -11.72 6.23
CA ILE A 67 4.83 -12.93 5.45
C ILE A 67 5.99 -13.23 4.50
N THR A 68 6.51 -12.22 3.82
CA THR A 68 7.65 -12.36 2.90
C THR A 68 8.88 -12.89 3.62
N CYS A 69 9.20 -12.33 4.80
CA CYS A 69 10.30 -12.79 5.64
C CYS A 69 10.14 -14.26 6.07
N LEU A 70 8.95 -14.64 6.56
CA LEU A 70 8.69 -16.00 7.03
C LEU A 70 8.79 -17.04 5.90
N VAL A 71 8.14 -16.78 4.77
CA VAL A 71 8.18 -17.67 3.60
C VAL A 71 9.61 -17.78 3.08
N SER A 72 10.34 -16.67 3.00
CA SER A 72 11.73 -16.65 2.56
C SER A 72 12.66 -17.44 3.50
N LEU A 73 12.43 -17.33 4.81
CA LEU A 73 13.19 -18.10 5.81
C LEU A 73 12.98 -19.60 5.63
N PHE A 74 11.74 -20.05 5.42
CA PHE A 74 11.45 -21.47 5.15
C PHE A 74 12.09 -21.94 3.84
N GLY A 75 12.09 -21.12 2.79
CA GLY A 75 12.78 -21.41 1.54
C GLY A 75 14.30 -21.58 1.73
N CYS A 76 14.94 -20.63 2.42
CA CYS A 76 16.37 -20.67 2.74
C CYS A 76 16.75 -21.88 3.60
N LEU A 77 16.02 -22.13 4.70
CA LEU A 77 16.31 -23.24 5.61
C LEU A 77 16.01 -24.59 4.96
N GLY A 78 14.90 -24.71 4.22
CA GLY A 78 14.55 -25.92 3.49
C GLY A 78 15.60 -26.29 2.44
N ALA A 79 16.08 -25.31 1.66
CA ALA A 79 17.11 -25.54 0.66
C ALA A 79 18.51 -25.75 1.27
N SER A 80 18.85 -25.04 2.35
CA SER A 80 20.18 -25.13 2.98
C SER A 80 20.35 -26.39 3.83
N LYS A 81 19.34 -26.77 4.61
CA LYS A 81 19.38 -27.94 5.50
C LYS A 81 18.84 -29.22 4.86
N GLU A 82 18.39 -29.15 3.61
CA GLU A 82 17.79 -30.27 2.87
C GLU A 82 16.61 -30.92 3.61
N VAL A 83 15.88 -30.12 4.41
CA VAL A 83 14.75 -30.61 5.20
C VAL A 83 13.49 -30.57 4.34
N ARG A 84 13.05 -31.74 3.89
CA ARG A 84 11.86 -31.92 3.05
C ARG A 84 10.60 -31.29 3.64
N CYS A 85 10.41 -31.35 4.96
CA CYS A 85 9.25 -30.75 5.63
C CYS A 85 9.22 -29.22 5.45
N LEU A 86 10.34 -28.54 5.67
CA LEU A 86 10.44 -27.08 5.48
C LEU A 86 10.25 -26.68 4.02
N LEU A 87 10.80 -27.47 3.09
CA LEU A 87 10.61 -27.23 1.65
C LEU A 87 9.15 -27.47 1.21
N ALA A 88 8.45 -28.42 1.83
CA ALA A 88 7.03 -28.65 1.61
C ALA A 88 6.16 -27.50 2.16
N VAL A 89 6.46 -27.01 3.37
CA VAL A 89 5.78 -25.81 3.93
C VAL A 89 5.99 -24.61 3.01
N TYR A 90 7.22 -24.36 2.59
CA TYR A 90 7.55 -23.31 1.62
C TYR A 90 6.73 -23.44 0.32
N PHE A 91 6.66 -24.64 -0.25
CA PHE A 91 5.86 -24.91 -1.46
C PHE A 91 4.38 -24.62 -1.24
N ILE A 92 3.79 -25.10 -0.13
CA ILE A 92 2.38 -24.86 0.21
C ILE A 92 2.11 -23.35 0.38
N CYS A 93 3.01 -22.62 1.05
CA CYS A 93 2.91 -21.18 1.19
C CYS A 93 2.89 -20.47 -0.18
N LEU A 94 3.81 -20.82 -1.08
CA LEU A 94 3.86 -20.23 -2.43
C LEU A 94 2.60 -20.53 -3.24
N VAL A 95 2.08 -21.75 -3.18
CA VAL A 95 0.80 -22.08 -3.84
C VAL A 95 -0.34 -21.25 -3.24
N GLY A 96 -0.38 -21.11 -1.91
CA GLY A 96 -1.37 -20.29 -1.23
C GLY A 96 -1.31 -18.82 -1.64
N LEU A 97 -0.10 -18.25 -1.77
CA LEU A 97 0.11 -16.88 -2.24
C LEU A 97 -0.36 -16.69 -3.67
N LEU A 98 -0.03 -17.61 -4.58
CA LEU A 98 -0.47 -17.56 -5.97
C LEU A 98 -2.00 -17.62 -6.09
N VAL A 99 -2.64 -18.53 -5.33
CA VAL A 99 -4.11 -18.62 -5.29
C VAL A 99 -4.72 -17.35 -4.72
N ALA A 100 -4.15 -16.79 -3.65
CA ALA A 100 -4.61 -15.53 -3.07
C ALA A 100 -4.48 -14.37 -4.06
N GLN A 101 -3.38 -14.28 -4.81
CA GLN A 101 -3.16 -13.23 -5.82
C GLN A 101 -4.22 -13.30 -6.92
N VAL A 102 -4.49 -14.50 -7.46
CA VAL A 102 -5.53 -14.70 -8.48
C VAL A 102 -6.93 -14.41 -7.92
N ALA A 103 -7.22 -14.84 -6.68
CA ALA A 103 -8.50 -14.61 -6.03
C ALA A 103 -8.74 -13.12 -5.78
N ILE A 104 -7.76 -12.39 -5.24
CA ILE A 104 -7.83 -10.94 -5.01
C ILE A 104 -8.07 -10.22 -6.34
N GLY A 105 -7.27 -10.53 -7.38
CA GLY A 105 -7.44 -9.92 -8.71
C GLY A 105 -8.83 -10.15 -9.29
N THR A 106 -9.36 -11.37 -9.16
CA THR A 106 -10.70 -11.74 -9.63
C THR A 106 -11.79 -11.00 -8.85
N VAL A 107 -11.70 -10.95 -7.52
CA VAL A 107 -12.66 -10.24 -6.67
C VAL A 107 -12.69 -8.74 -6.98
N VAL A 108 -11.51 -8.13 -7.16
CA VAL A 108 -11.38 -6.71 -7.54
C VAL A 108 -12.02 -6.46 -8.91
N TYR A 109 -11.78 -7.33 -9.89
CA TYR A 109 -12.34 -7.19 -11.22
C TYR A 109 -13.88 -7.30 -11.24
N ILE A 110 -14.44 -8.33 -10.60
CA ILE A 110 -15.89 -8.57 -10.57
C ILE A 110 -16.61 -7.47 -9.77
N ASN A 111 -16.04 -7.04 -8.64
CA ASN A 111 -16.68 -6.08 -7.74
C ASN A 111 -16.20 -4.64 -7.94
N LYS A 112 -15.61 -4.30 -9.09
CA LYS A 112 -15.02 -2.98 -9.35
C LYS A 112 -15.96 -1.82 -9.00
N GLU A 113 -17.23 -1.92 -9.38
CA GLU A 113 -18.23 -0.87 -9.12
C GLU A 113 -18.58 -0.77 -7.63
N LYS A 114 -18.77 -1.92 -6.98
CA LYS A 114 -19.07 -1.98 -5.55
C LYS A 114 -17.89 -1.45 -4.71
N ILE A 115 -16.66 -1.76 -5.11
CA ILE A 115 -15.44 -1.23 -4.50
C ILE A 115 -15.36 0.27 -4.73
N ASN A 116 -15.60 0.77 -5.94
CA ASN A 116 -15.64 2.21 -6.25
C ASN A 116 -16.66 2.93 -5.35
N ASN A 117 -17.89 2.41 -5.23
CA ASN A 117 -18.92 3.02 -4.39
C ASN A 117 -18.54 3.02 -2.91
N LYS A 118 -17.90 1.95 -2.41
CA LYS A 118 -17.39 1.91 -1.04
C LYS A 118 -16.26 2.93 -0.82
N LEU A 119 -15.32 3.03 -1.76
CA LEU A 119 -14.22 3.99 -1.69
C LEU A 119 -14.75 5.43 -1.73
N ASN A 120 -15.73 5.71 -2.59
CA ASN A 120 -16.40 7.01 -2.64
C ASN A 120 -17.09 7.32 -1.30
N GLY A 121 -17.80 6.36 -0.71
CA GLY A 121 -18.40 6.55 0.62
C GLY A 121 -17.38 6.80 1.73
N VAL A 122 -16.23 6.13 1.69
CA VAL A 122 -15.11 6.41 2.62
C VAL A 122 -14.55 7.81 2.39
N ALA A 123 -14.32 8.21 1.14
CA ALA A 123 -13.84 9.55 0.79
C ALA A 123 -14.80 10.65 1.27
N PHE A 124 -16.12 10.49 1.05
CA PHE A 124 -17.12 11.42 1.56
C PHE A 124 -17.13 11.49 3.09
N ASN A 125 -16.98 10.36 3.78
CA ASN A 125 -16.88 10.36 5.23
C ASN A 125 -15.64 11.14 5.70
N ILE A 126 -14.50 10.97 5.03
CA ILE A 126 -13.27 11.72 5.33
C ILE A 126 -13.48 13.23 5.11
N ILE A 127 -14.11 13.64 4.00
CA ILE A 127 -14.44 15.05 3.73
C ILE A 127 -15.38 15.60 4.81
N LYS A 128 -16.43 14.84 5.17
CA LYS A 128 -17.42 15.24 6.17
C LYS A 128 -16.81 15.42 7.56
N SER A 129 -15.94 14.51 7.98
CA SER A 129 -15.23 14.55 9.26
C SER A 129 -13.89 15.29 9.22
N TYR A 130 -13.54 15.88 8.07
CA TYR A 130 -12.26 16.58 7.88
C TYR A 130 -12.10 17.63 8.97
N TRP A 131 -10.98 17.52 9.71
CA TRP A 131 -10.65 18.37 10.85
C TRP A 131 -11.73 18.45 11.94
N ASN A 132 -12.46 17.36 12.19
CA ASN A 132 -13.36 17.30 13.34
C ASN A 132 -12.59 17.02 14.63
N LEU A 133 -12.31 18.07 15.40
CA LEU A 133 -11.64 18.02 16.71
C LEU A 133 -12.46 17.31 17.82
N SER A 134 -13.77 17.12 17.63
CA SER A 134 -14.66 16.49 18.61
C SER A 134 -14.70 14.97 18.52
N THR A 135 -14.29 14.42 17.38
CA THR A 135 -14.00 13.01 17.24
C THR A 135 -12.52 12.79 17.54
N GLU A 136 -12.21 11.94 18.52
CA GLU A 136 -10.97 11.19 18.47
C GLU A 136 -10.98 10.45 17.14
N ASP A 137 -10.40 11.06 16.11
CA ASP A 137 -10.19 10.45 14.82
C ASP A 137 -8.73 9.96 14.85
N PRO A 138 -8.47 8.78 15.43
CA PRO A 138 -7.12 8.29 15.77
C PRO A 138 -6.26 7.96 14.54
N LEU A 139 -6.74 8.30 13.34
CA LEU A 139 -6.18 7.90 12.07
C LEU A 139 -5.84 9.09 11.16
N HIS A 140 -6.14 10.33 11.59
CA HIS A 140 -5.89 11.60 10.89
C HIS A 140 -5.99 11.52 9.35
N THR A 141 -7.04 10.85 8.86
CA THR A 141 -7.23 10.49 7.44
C THR A 141 -7.30 11.71 6.51
N TRP A 142 -7.69 12.86 7.06
CA TRP A 142 -7.72 14.15 6.39
C TRP A 142 -6.36 14.56 5.80
N ARG A 143 -5.22 14.22 6.43
CA ARG A 143 -3.88 14.50 5.86
C ARG A 143 -3.59 13.71 4.58
N LEU A 144 -4.06 12.47 4.51
CA LEU A 144 -3.95 11.67 3.29
C LEU A 144 -4.79 12.30 2.18
N TRP A 145 -5.97 12.80 2.55
CA TRP A 145 -6.83 13.54 1.63
C TRP A 145 -6.14 14.80 1.10
N ASP A 146 -5.50 15.59 1.96
CA ASP A 146 -4.70 16.76 1.54
C ASP A 146 -3.60 16.40 0.53
N SER A 147 -2.92 15.28 0.78
CA SER A 147 -1.87 14.79 -0.12
C SER A 147 -2.44 14.40 -1.49
N ILE A 148 -3.62 13.78 -1.53
CA ILE A 148 -4.31 13.45 -2.78
C ILE A 148 -4.66 14.74 -3.53
N GLN A 149 -5.25 15.72 -2.83
CA GLN A 149 -5.67 16.99 -3.41
C GLN A 149 -4.50 17.77 -4.01
N GLN A 150 -3.39 17.88 -3.29
CA GLN A 150 -2.18 18.54 -3.79
C GLN A 150 -1.51 17.73 -4.92
N LYS A 151 -1.44 16.40 -4.80
CA LYS A 151 -0.77 15.54 -5.78
C LYS A 151 -1.46 15.57 -7.15
N PHE A 152 -2.78 15.57 -7.15
CA PHE A 152 -3.60 15.56 -8.36
C PHE A 152 -4.15 16.93 -8.74
N ASN A 153 -3.84 17.96 -7.95
CA ASN A 153 -4.33 19.32 -8.14
C ASN A 153 -5.86 19.37 -8.32
N CYS A 154 -6.57 18.79 -7.36
CA CYS A 154 -8.01 18.58 -7.34
C CYS A 154 -8.61 19.00 -5.99
N CYS A 155 -9.92 19.26 -5.92
CA CYS A 155 -10.60 19.59 -4.66
C CYS A 155 -11.90 18.79 -4.50
N GLY A 156 -12.08 18.16 -3.33
CA GLY A 156 -13.21 17.27 -3.09
C GLY A 156 -13.11 15.97 -3.90
N LEU A 157 -14.12 15.11 -3.78
CA LEU A 157 -14.18 13.85 -4.52
C LEU A 157 -14.68 14.10 -5.95
N ASN A 158 -15.82 14.77 -6.08
CA ASN A 158 -16.47 15.17 -7.33
C ASN A 158 -16.26 16.64 -7.65
N GLY A 159 -15.94 17.47 -6.65
CA GLY A 159 -15.61 18.88 -6.82
C GLY A 159 -15.66 19.64 -5.51
N THR A 160 -15.50 20.95 -5.59
CA THR A 160 -15.52 21.86 -4.44
C THR A 160 -16.83 21.83 -3.65
N GLU A 161 -17.93 21.47 -4.30
CA GLU A 161 -19.27 21.37 -3.70
C GLU A 161 -19.36 20.34 -2.57
N ASP A 162 -18.53 19.28 -2.61
CA ASP A 162 -18.51 18.25 -1.56
C ASP A 162 -18.15 18.81 -0.17
N TRP A 163 -17.44 19.95 -0.14
CA TRP A 163 -17.05 20.62 1.11
C TRP A 163 -18.22 21.30 1.82
N LYS A 164 -19.36 21.50 1.16
CA LYS A 164 -20.57 22.03 1.79
C LYS A 164 -21.14 21.08 2.83
N ASP A 165 -20.83 19.79 2.76
CA ASP A 165 -21.29 18.79 3.73
C ASP A 165 -20.33 18.61 4.93
N ASN A 166 -19.19 19.34 4.94
CA ASN A 166 -18.23 19.30 6.03
C ASN A 166 -18.80 19.96 7.30
N VAL A 167 -18.60 19.32 8.46
CA VAL A 167 -19.18 19.78 9.74
C VAL A 167 -18.64 21.16 10.16
N TYR A 168 -17.36 21.44 9.94
CA TYR A 168 -16.74 22.72 10.29
C TYR A 168 -17.23 23.86 9.38
N ILE A 169 -17.29 23.62 8.07
CA ILE A 169 -17.78 24.60 7.09
C ILE A 169 -19.28 24.86 7.27
N CYS A 170 -20.08 23.82 7.52
CA CYS A 170 -21.51 23.93 7.81
C CYS A 170 -21.81 24.81 9.03
N ASP A 171 -21.07 24.63 10.13
CA ASP A 171 -21.27 25.41 11.36
C ASP A 171 -20.90 26.90 11.14
N GLN A 172 -19.94 27.15 10.24
CA GLN A 172 -19.56 28.48 9.78
C GLN A 172 -20.46 29.06 8.67
N ALA A 173 -21.50 28.39 8.19
CA ALA A 173 -22.42 28.93 7.17
C ALA A 173 -23.18 30.22 7.59
N THR A 174 -22.90 30.71 8.80
CA THR A 174 -23.32 32.02 9.32
C THR A 174 -22.33 33.16 8.95
N TYR A 175 -21.14 32.85 8.43
CA TYR A 175 -20.08 33.79 8.01
C TYR A 175 -20.04 33.97 6.48
N PRO A 176 -19.65 35.16 5.95
CA PRO A 176 -19.72 35.48 4.52
C PRO A 176 -18.61 34.86 3.66
N ASP A 177 -17.54 34.36 4.26
CA ASP A 177 -16.33 33.94 3.53
C ASP A 177 -16.38 32.44 3.21
N ILE A 178 -16.29 32.10 1.91
CA ILE A 178 -16.24 30.71 1.45
C ILE A 178 -14.83 30.14 1.72
N THR A 179 -14.74 29.11 2.56
CA THR A 179 -13.48 28.46 2.94
C THR A 179 -13.39 27.03 2.40
N TYR A 180 -12.17 26.60 2.08
CA TYR A 180 -11.83 25.24 1.67
C TYR A 180 -10.55 24.80 2.38
N PRO A 181 -10.24 23.50 2.46
CA PRO A 181 -8.91 23.06 2.89
C PRO A 181 -7.81 23.75 2.10
N CYS A 182 -6.74 24.14 2.76
CA CYS A 182 -5.61 24.79 2.11
C CYS A 182 -4.96 23.93 1.01
N SER A 183 -5.15 22.60 1.05
CA SER A 183 -4.72 21.63 0.03
C SER A 183 -5.46 21.72 -1.31
N CYS A 184 -6.63 22.38 -1.36
CA CYS A 184 -7.38 22.62 -2.60
C CYS A 184 -6.80 23.75 -3.48
N PHE A 185 -5.83 24.50 -2.96
CA PHE A 185 -5.26 25.66 -3.63
C PHE A 185 -3.91 25.28 -4.26
N ASN A 186 -3.67 25.72 -5.50
CA ASN A 186 -2.41 25.42 -6.20
C ASN A 186 -1.16 26.00 -5.50
N ASN A 187 -1.33 27.02 -4.64
CA ASN A 187 -0.23 27.67 -3.91
C ASN A 187 -0.66 28.09 -2.50
N SER A 188 -0.78 27.11 -1.60
CA SER A 188 -1.25 27.28 -0.21
C SER A 188 -0.46 28.32 0.60
N SER A 189 0.81 28.58 0.27
CA SER A 189 1.67 29.54 0.98
C SER A 189 1.28 31.01 0.75
N SER A 190 0.54 31.29 -0.32
CA SER A 190 0.10 32.65 -0.68
C SER A 190 -1.32 32.97 -0.26
N VAL A 191 -2.08 31.97 0.19
CA VAL A 191 -3.50 32.08 0.48
C VAL A 191 -3.70 32.48 1.95
N GLN A 192 -4.66 33.37 2.18
CA GLN A 192 -5.04 33.75 3.53
C GLN A 192 -5.67 32.56 4.26
N LYS A 193 -5.05 32.14 5.36
CA LYS A 193 -5.60 31.12 6.25
C LYS A 193 -6.83 31.65 6.96
N ASP A 194 -7.79 30.77 7.24
CA ASP A 194 -8.92 31.11 8.08
C ASP A 194 -8.45 31.50 9.49
N HIS A 195 -9.08 32.53 10.05
CA HIS A 195 -8.68 33.10 11.34
C HIS A 195 -8.94 32.13 12.49
N ASN A 196 -9.95 31.28 12.36
CA ASN A 196 -10.34 30.33 13.39
C ASN A 196 -9.65 28.97 13.19
N ASN A 197 -9.23 28.65 11.96
CA ASN A 197 -8.63 27.36 11.64
C ASN A 197 -7.61 27.41 10.51
N THR A 198 -6.36 27.19 10.86
CA THR A 198 -5.22 27.26 9.93
C THR A 198 -5.16 26.14 8.89
N GLN A 199 -6.01 25.11 8.99
CA GLN A 199 -6.14 24.07 7.97
C GLN A 199 -7.07 24.47 6.82
N PHE A 200 -7.91 25.48 7.03
CA PHE A 200 -8.77 26.05 6.00
C PHE A 200 -8.20 27.38 5.53
N CYS A 201 -8.48 27.67 4.27
CA CYS A 201 -8.02 28.83 3.55
C CYS A 201 -9.21 29.53 2.92
N ILE A 202 -9.20 30.86 2.94
CA ILE A 202 -10.29 31.70 2.43
C ILE A 202 -10.18 31.77 0.91
N SER A 203 -11.28 31.47 0.21
CA SER A 203 -11.35 31.66 -1.24
C SER A 203 -11.41 33.15 -1.58
N SER A 204 -10.65 33.55 -2.60
CA SER A 204 -10.66 34.91 -3.15
C SER A 204 -10.52 34.81 -4.66
N PRO A 205 -11.12 35.73 -5.45
CA PRO A 205 -10.95 35.77 -6.90
C PRO A 205 -9.48 35.88 -7.36
N THR A 206 -8.56 36.21 -6.46
CA THR A 206 -7.12 36.27 -6.72
C THR A 206 -6.40 34.91 -6.66
N PHE A 207 -7.00 33.87 -6.06
CA PHE A 207 -6.36 32.57 -5.87
C PHE A 207 -7.07 31.47 -6.66
N ALA A 208 -6.31 30.71 -7.44
CA ALA A 208 -6.84 29.58 -8.22
C ALA A 208 -7.12 28.38 -7.30
N ILE A 209 -8.38 27.96 -7.25
CA ILE A 209 -8.83 26.72 -6.61
C ILE A 209 -8.93 25.64 -7.69
N ALA A 210 -8.55 24.42 -7.33
CA ALA A 210 -8.79 23.27 -8.17
C ALA A 210 -10.28 22.90 -8.15
N GLU A 211 -11.08 23.36 -9.13
CA GLU A 211 -12.53 23.10 -9.14
C GLU A 211 -12.89 21.64 -9.44
N GLN A 212 -11.98 20.89 -10.05
CA GLN A 212 -12.23 19.51 -10.45
C GLN A 212 -12.09 18.53 -9.29
N GLY A 213 -13.00 17.54 -9.24
CA GLY A 213 -12.96 16.46 -8.26
C GLY A 213 -11.79 15.49 -8.44
N CYS A 214 -11.29 14.97 -7.34
CA CYS A 214 -10.17 14.02 -7.33
C CYS A 214 -10.50 12.65 -7.93
N GLU A 215 -11.77 12.22 -7.95
CA GLU A 215 -12.16 10.91 -8.50
C GLU A 215 -11.77 10.79 -9.98
N MET A 216 -11.96 11.87 -10.75
CA MET A 216 -11.61 11.92 -12.17
C MET A 216 -10.11 11.73 -12.38
N HIS A 217 -9.29 12.53 -11.70
CA HIS A 217 -7.83 12.48 -11.81
C HIS A 217 -7.23 11.15 -11.33
N ILE A 218 -7.79 10.57 -10.26
CA ILE A 218 -7.39 9.24 -9.78
C ILE A 218 -7.70 8.17 -10.83
N LYS A 219 -8.89 8.22 -11.44
CA LYS A 219 -9.28 7.28 -12.50
C LYS A 219 -8.41 7.43 -13.74
N ASP A 220 -8.12 8.65 -14.16
CA ASP A 220 -7.26 8.93 -15.32
C ASP A 220 -5.83 8.44 -15.07
N TRP A 221 -5.29 8.69 -13.88
CA TRP A 221 -3.99 8.15 -13.50
C TRP A 221 -3.98 6.62 -13.48
N LEU A 222 -5.02 5.99 -12.94
CA LEU A 222 -5.13 4.54 -12.91
C LEU A 222 -5.20 3.95 -14.32
N GLN A 223 -5.98 4.56 -15.22
CA GLN A 223 -6.09 4.14 -16.62
C GLN A 223 -4.76 4.30 -17.36
N ALA A 224 -4.08 5.43 -17.17
CA ALA A 224 -2.78 5.70 -17.79
C ALA A 224 -1.69 4.71 -17.33
N ASN A 225 -1.75 4.25 -16.07
CA ASN A 225 -0.75 3.35 -15.49
C ASN A 225 -1.21 1.88 -15.42
N MET A 226 -2.39 1.55 -15.94
CA MET A 226 -2.98 0.22 -15.83
C MET A 226 -2.08 -0.87 -16.44
N SER A 227 -1.40 -0.55 -17.55
CA SER A 227 -0.46 -1.46 -18.22
C SER A 227 0.73 -1.82 -17.33
N VAL A 228 1.29 -0.84 -16.62
CA VAL A 228 2.41 -1.03 -15.70
C VAL A 228 1.98 -1.87 -14.50
N ILE A 229 0.83 -1.56 -13.90
CA ILE A 229 0.29 -2.31 -12.76
C ILE A 229 0.06 -3.78 -13.14
N LEU A 230 -0.57 -4.03 -14.28
CA LEU A 230 -0.81 -5.39 -14.78
C LEU A 230 0.51 -6.12 -15.08
N ALA A 231 1.48 -5.43 -15.68
CA ALA A 231 2.79 -6.02 -15.95
C ALA A 231 3.52 -6.45 -14.67
N VAL A 232 3.48 -5.63 -13.61
CA VAL A 232 4.07 -5.98 -12.31
C VAL A 232 3.37 -7.19 -11.70
N CYS A 233 2.02 -7.22 -11.70
CA CYS A 233 1.27 -8.37 -11.18
C CYS A 233 1.59 -9.67 -11.92
N VAL A 234 1.68 -9.63 -13.26
CA VAL A 234 2.05 -10.79 -14.08
C VAL A 234 3.49 -11.22 -13.81
N ALA A 235 4.43 -10.28 -13.68
CA ALA A 235 5.83 -10.60 -13.38
C ALA A 235 5.97 -11.32 -12.02
N ILE A 236 5.23 -10.88 -10.99
CA ILE A 236 5.19 -11.54 -9.68
C ILE A 236 4.68 -12.97 -9.82
N ALA A 237 3.55 -13.17 -10.51
CA ALA A 237 2.96 -14.50 -10.68
C ALA A 237 3.88 -15.47 -11.46
N VAL A 238 4.54 -14.98 -12.53
CA VAL A 238 5.52 -15.77 -13.30
C VAL A 238 6.73 -16.13 -12.44
N PHE A 239 7.21 -15.19 -11.62
CA PHE A 239 8.31 -15.42 -10.71
C PHE A 239 7.96 -16.47 -9.64
N GLU A 240 6.77 -16.38 -9.03
CA GLU A 240 6.27 -17.39 -8.09
C GLU A 240 6.19 -18.78 -8.73
N LEU A 241 5.68 -18.88 -9.97
CA LEU A 241 5.62 -20.14 -10.72
C LEU A 241 7.02 -20.72 -10.96
N LEU A 242 7.99 -19.88 -11.34
CA LEU A 242 9.37 -20.31 -11.53
C LEU A 242 9.94 -20.88 -10.23
N VAL A 243 9.75 -20.20 -9.11
CA VAL A 243 10.26 -20.64 -7.81
C VAL A 243 9.55 -21.91 -7.33
N LEU A 244 8.25 -22.05 -7.58
CA LEU A 244 7.48 -23.28 -7.34
C LEU A 244 8.04 -24.47 -8.12
N LEU A 245 8.37 -24.27 -9.40
CA LEU A 245 8.98 -25.31 -10.24
C LEU A 245 10.36 -25.71 -9.70
N LEU A 246 11.22 -24.74 -9.37
CA LEU A 246 12.54 -25.01 -8.79
C LEU A 246 12.43 -25.73 -7.45
N SER A 247 11.50 -25.33 -6.59
CA SER A 247 11.23 -25.97 -5.30
C SER A 247 10.75 -27.43 -5.47
N CYS A 248 9.84 -27.69 -6.41
CA CYS A 248 9.43 -29.04 -6.80
C CYS A 248 10.59 -29.91 -7.27
N LEU A 249 11.47 -29.36 -8.13
CA LEU A 249 12.65 -30.08 -8.62
C LEU A 249 13.58 -30.42 -7.45
N LEU A 250 13.83 -29.48 -6.54
CA LEU A 250 14.67 -29.73 -5.38
C LEU A 250 14.04 -30.77 -4.44
N TYR A 251 12.74 -30.67 -4.16
CA TYR A 251 12.01 -31.61 -3.30
C TYR A 251 12.07 -33.05 -3.81
N LYS A 252 11.88 -33.26 -5.12
CA LYS A 252 11.94 -34.60 -5.73
C LYS A 252 13.33 -35.22 -5.68
N ASN A 253 14.39 -34.40 -5.72
CA ASN A 253 15.78 -34.88 -5.79
C ASN A 253 16.46 -34.99 -4.41
N ILE A 254 15.98 -34.30 -3.37
CA ILE A 254 16.37 -34.60 -1.99
C ILE A 254 15.81 -36.00 -1.68
N SER A 255 16.62 -37.05 -1.60
CA SER A 255 16.16 -38.41 -1.31
C SER A 255 15.65 -38.57 0.13
N PRO A 256 14.82 -39.58 0.47
CA PRO A 256 14.37 -39.82 1.85
C PRO A 256 15.47 -40.40 2.78
N GLY A 257 16.73 -40.49 2.35
CA GLY A 257 17.73 -41.33 3.01
C GLY A 257 18.99 -40.58 3.42
N TYR A 258 19.02 -40.07 4.65
CA TYR A 258 20.27 -39.98 5.44
C TYR A 258 20.00 -40.32 6.92
N LYS A 259 19.52 -41.55 7.12
CA LYS A 259 19.77 -42.37 8.33
C LYS A 259 20.10 -43.79 7.87
N GLN A 260 21.20 -43.95 7.12
CA GLN A 260 21.79 -45.27 6.86
C GLN A 260 23.27 -45.21 6.40
N ALA A 261 24.03 -44.22 6.88
CA ALA A 261 25.50 -44.23 6.79
C ALA A 261 26.05 -43.70 8.11
N GLY A 262 25.91 -44.55 9.12
CA GLY A 262 26.33 -44.33 10.50
C GLY A 262 26.45 -45.68 11.20
N ILE A 263 27.14 -46.61 10.53
CA ILE A 263 27.90 -47.72 11.10
C ILE A 263 29.23 -47.69 10.36
#